data_AF-A0AAV0XTQ9-F1
#
_entry.id   AF-A0AAV0XTQ9-F1
#
_cell.length_a   1.000
_cell.length_b   1.000
_cell.length_c   1.000
_cell.angle_alpha   90.00
_cell.angle_beta   90.00
_cell.angle_gamma   90.00
#
_symmetry.space_group_name_H-M   'P 1'
#
loop_
_entity.id
_entity.type
_entity.pdbx_description
1 polymer ?
#
loop_
_entity_poly.entity_id
_entity_poly.type
_entity_poly.pdbx_seq_one_letter_code
_entity_poly.pdbx_strand_id
1 'polypeptide(L)'
;MEAAVVVNGFKESERMYGIRYRKLIADGDSSVYKKFLEARPYKKSTVEKIECKNHFLRNFCKKIREIATKKQAGKLENRILLQNNFLRMGKGIVSAIQFRRKNKDNDNDLRNDILNSVYHVFGLSQVRLNN
;
A
#
# COMPACT_ATOMS: atom_id res chain seq x y z
N MET A 1 1.06 -6.02 -21.41
CA MET A 1 1.38 -7.40 -21.81
C MET A 1 2.00 -8.25 -20.67
N GLU A 2 2.14 -7.78 -19.43
CA GLU A 2 2.78 -8.60 -18.36
C GLU A 2 1.84 -9.60 -17.66
N ALA A 3 0.55 -9.28 -17.52
CA ALA A 3 -0.41 -10.09 -16.75
C ALA A 3 -0.53 -11.56 -17.20
N ALA A 4 -0.47 -11.81 -18.52
CA ALA A 4 -0.61 -13.15 -19.08
C ALA A 4 0.58 -14.04 -18.71
N VAL A 5 1.80 -13.47 -18.69
CA VAL A 5 3.01 -14.17 -18.28
C VAL A 5 2.92 -14.57 -16.82
N VAL A 6 2.48 -13.66 -15.94
CA VAL A 6 2.33 -13.97 -14.51
C VAL A 6 1.25 -15.04 -14.29
N VAL A 7 0.09 -14.93 -14.95
CA VAL A 7 -0.97 -15.95 -14.87
C VAL A 7 -0.48 -17.32 -15.34
N ASN A 8 0.25 -17.38 -16.46
CA ASN A 8 0.81 -18.63 -16.97
C ASN A 8 1.86 -19.21 -16.01
N GLY A 9 2.71 -18.37 -15.41
CA GLY A 9 3.65 -18.81 -14.38
C GLY A 9 2.95 -19.49 -13.19
N PHE A 10 1.79 -18.99 -12.77
CA PHE A 10 1.00 -19.64 -11.72
C PHE A 10 0.36 -20.96 -12.17
N LYS A 11 -0.12 -21.06 -13.41
CA LYS A 11 -0.68 -22.31 -13.96
C LYS A 11 0.37 -23.41 -14.05
N GLU A 12 1.57 -23.06 -14.50
CA GLU A 12 2.65 -24.02 -14.71
C GLU A 12 3.41 -24.36 -13.41
N SER A 13 3.27 -23.56 -12.34
CA SER A 13 4.07 -23.74 -11.11
C SER A 13 3.91 -25.12 -10.47
N GLU A 14 2.69 -25.68 -10.50
CA GLU A 14 2.43 -27.01 -9.93
C GLU A 14 3.03 -28.10 -10.80
N ARG A 15 2.93 -28.00 -12.13
CA ARG A 15 3.48 -28.97 -13.07
C ARG A 15 5.01 -28.94 -13.08
N MET A 16 5.61 -27.75 -13.07
CA MET A 16 7.07 -27.58 -13.21
C MET A 16 7.82 -27.78 -11.91
N TYR A 17 7.24 -27.36 -10.78
CA TYR A 17 7.96 -27.27 -9.51
C TYR A 17 7.21 -27.92 -8.34
N GLY A 18 6.00 -28.45 -8.54
CA GLY A 18 5.20 -29.03 -7.46
C GLY A 18 4.70 -28.02 -6.44
N ILE A 19 4.69 -26.72 -6.75
CA ILE A 19 4.29 -25.66 -5.81
C ILE A 19 3.08 -24.87 -6.27
N ARG A 20 2.34 -24.33 -5.30
CA ARG A 20 1.23 -23.39 -5.52
C ARG A 20 1.50 -22.08 -4.82
N TYR A 21 1.38 -20.98 -5.55
CA TYR A 21 1.49 -19.64 -5.00
C TYR A 21 0.15 -19.20 -4.40
N ARG A 22 0.14 -18.79 -3.13
CA ARG A 22 -1.09 -18.34 -2.47
C ARG A 22 -1.37 -16.84 -2.64
N LYS A 23 -0.33 -16.05 -2.88
CA LYS A 23 -0.36 -14.58 -2.81
C LYS A 23 0.26 -13.98 -4.06
N LEU A 24 -0.40 -12.96 -4.61
CA LEU A 24 0.09 -12.11 -5.68
C LEU A 24 0.38 -10.72 -5.10
N ILE A 25 1.64 -10.30 -5.14
CA ILE A 25 2.01 -8.92 -4.78
C ILE A 25 1.80 -8.07 -6.03
N ALA A 26 0.84 -7.16 -5.97
CA ALA A 26 0.46 -6.28 -7.08
C ALA A 26 0.51 -4.82 -6.67
N ASP A 27 0.65 -3.94 -7.65
CA ASP A 27 0.77 -2.48 -7.51
C ASP A 27 -0.59 -1.75 -7.50
N GLY A 28 -1.67 -2.48 -7.28
CA GLY A 28 -3.01 -1.91 -7.29
C GLY A 28 -3.73 -2.03 -8.64
N ASP A 29 -3.07 -2.42 -9.73
CA ASP A 29 -3.75 -2.64 -11.02
C ASP A 29 -4.84 -3.72 -10.88
N SER A 30 -6.09 -3.32 -11.14
CA SER A 30 -7.25 -4.19 -11.06
C SER A 30 -7.36 -5.11 -12.28
N SER A 31 -6.76 -4.74 -13.40
CA SER A 31 -6.83 -5.48 -14.66
C SER A 31 -6.06 -6.80 -14.61
N VAL A 32 -4.91 -6.82 -13.91
CA VAL A 32 -4.10 -8.03 -13.70
C VAL A 32 -4.83 -9.02 -12.80
N TYR A 33 -5.37 -8.54 -11.67
CA TYR A 33 -6.05 -9.42 -10.72
C TYR A 33 -7.36 -9.99 -11.27
N LYS A 34 -8.09 -9.22 -12.08
CA LYS A 34 -9.26 -9.73 -12.79
C LYS A 34 -8.92 -10.95 -13.65
N LYS A 35 -7.81 -10.90 -14.41
CA LYS A 35 -7.33 -12.05 -15.20
C LYS A 35 -6.97 -13.25 -14.34
N PHE A 36 -6.46 -13.04 -13.12
CA PHE A 36 -6.21 -14.13 -12.16
C PHE A 36 -7.50 -14.79 -11.68
N LEU A 37 -8.53 -13.99 -11.38
CA LEU A 37 -9.84 -14.49 -10.98
C LEU A 37 -10.52 -15.28 -12.11
N GLU A 38 -10.40 -14.81 -13.35
CA GLU A 38 -10.94 -15.50 -14.54
C GLU A 38 -10.16 -16.78 -14.85
N ALA A 39 -8.83 -16.73 -14.81
CA ALA A 39 -7.99 -17.85 -15.20
C ALA A 39 -7.96 -18.99 -14.18
N ARG A 40 -8.34 -18.73 -12.91
CA ARG A 40 -8.36 -19.66 -11.77
C ARG A 40 -7.19 -20.68 -11.84
N PRO A 41 -5.94 -20.23 -11.66
CA PRO A 41 -4.76 -21.09 -11.89
C PRO A 41 -4.75 -22.35 -11.01
N TYR A 42 -5.47 -22.35 -9.89
CA TYR A 42 -5.65 -23.51 -9.02
C TYR A 42 -7.14 -23.80 -8.78
N LYS A 43 -7.58 -25.04 -9.02
CA LYS A 43 -9.01 -25.43 -8.98
C LYS A 43 -9.70 -25.21 -7.63
N LYS A 44 -8.98 -25.41 -6.52
CA LYS A 44 -9.53 -25.38 -5.15
C LYS A 44 -9.02 -24.20 -4.31
N SER A 45 -8.33 -23.23 -4.92
CA SER A 45 -7.70 -22.14 -4.18
C SER A 45 -7.67 -20.85 -4.99
N THR A 46 -8.17 -19.78 -4.39
CA THR A 46 -8.07 -18.43 -4.96
C THR A 46 -6.76 -17.80 -4.53
N VAL A 47 -6.05 -17.18 -5.48
CA VAL A 47 -4.86 -16.39 -5.19
C VAL A 47 -5.29 -15.07 -4.55
N GLU A 48 -4.74 -14.77 -3.38
CA GLU A 48 -4.98 -13.52 -2.66
C GLU A 48 -4.15 -12.38 -3.29
N LYS A 49 -4.79 -11.26 -3.62
CA LYS A 49 -4.07 -10.03 -3.99
C LYS A 49 -3.59 -9.33 -2.72
N ILE A 50 -2.30 -9.01 -2.68
CA ILE A 50 -1.71 -8.17 -1.65
C ILE A 50 -1.10 -6.95 -2.33
N GLU A 51 -1.37 -5.77 -1.76
CA GLU A 51 -0.84 -4.52 -2.27
C GLU A 51 0.66 -4.38 -1.98
N CYS A 52 1.41 -3.93 -2.97
CA CYS A 52 2.84 -3.71 -2.84
C CYS A 52 3.11 -2.48 -1.97
N LYS A 53 3.71 -2.68 -0.78
CA LYS A 53 4.13 -1.61 0.14
C LYS A 53 4.92 -0.50 -0.57
N ASN A 54 5.84 -0.86 -1.46
CA ASN A 54 6.67 0.12 -2.16
C ASN A 54 5.83 0.98 -3.12
N HIS A 55 4.89 0.35 -3.82
CA HIS A 55 3.99 1.07 -4.71
C HIS A 55 3.03 1.98 -3.93
N PHE A 56 2.46 1.46 -2.82
CA PHE A 56 1.66 2.23 -1.89
C PHE A 56 2.40 3.48 -1.38
N LEU A 57 3.62 3.33 -0.85
CA LEU A 57 4.42 4.46 -0.34
C LEU A 57 4.75 5.47 -1.45
N ARG A 58 5.10 4.99 -2.66
CA ARG A 58 5.35 5.85 -3.82
C ARG A 58 4.10 6.65 -4.18
N ASN A 59 2.94 6.01 -4.25
CA ASN A 59 1.67 6.65 -4.57
C ASN A 59 1.26 7.66 -3.50
N PHE A 60 1.38 7.29 -2.22
CA PHE A 60 1.14 8.19 -1.10
C PHE A 60 1.97 9.48 -1.22
N CYS A 61 3.29 9.35 -1.33
CA CYS A 61 4.21 10.47 -1.48
C CYS A 61 3.92 11.31 -2.73
N LYS A 62 3.61 10.65 -3.86
CA LYS A 62 3.24 11.32 -5.11
C LYS A 62 1.97 12.17 -4.93
N LYS A 63 0.93 11.63 -4.29
CA LYS A 63 -0.34 12.33 -4.06
C LYS A 63 -0.19 13.53 -3.13
N ILE A 64 0.59 13.41 -2.05
CA ILE A 64 0.90 14.56 -1.18
C ILE A 64 1.61 15.66 -1.98
N ARG A 65 2.59 15.28 -2.82
CA ARG A 65 3.29 16.25 -3.66
C ARG A 65 2.38 16.90 -4.70
N GLU A 66 1.49 16.14 -5.34
CA GLU A 66 0.49 16.67 -6.27
C GLU A 66 -0.44 17.70 -5.60
N ILE A 67 -0.81 17.47 -4.34
CA ILE A 67 -1.60 18.44 -3.56
C ILE A 67 -0.77 19.69 -3.29
N ALA A 68 0.48 19.54 -2.86
CA ALA A 68 1.36 20.65 -2.54
C ALA A 68 1.64 21.56 -3.76
N THR A 69 1.67 21.01 -4.98
CA THR A 69 1.95 21.80 -6.19
C THR A 69 0.70 22.46 -6.81
N LYS A 70 -0.51 22.01 -6.46
CA LYS A 70 -1.76 22.60 -6.97
C LYS A 70 -2.04 23.94 -6.29
N LYS A 71 -2.05 25.03 -7.07
CA LYS A 71 -2.32 26.39 -6.57
C LYS A 71 -3.66 26.50 -5.84
N GLN A 72 -4.67 25.77 -6.30
CA GLN A 72 -6.02 25.73 -5.74
C GLN A 72 -6.17 24.89 -4.45
N ALA A 73 -5.13 24.15 -4.04
CA ALA A 73 -5.21 23.25 -2.89
C ALA A 73 -5.07 23.96 -1.53
N GLY A 74 -4.74 25.26 -1.52
CA GLY A 74 -4.66 26.05 -0.30
C GLY A 74 -3.57 27.13 -0.33
N LYS A 75 -3.38 27.78 0.81
CA LYS A 75 -2.37 28.82 1.02
C LYS A 75 -0.97 28.33 0.65
N LEU A 76 -0.15 29.23 0.08
CA LEU A 76 1.21 28.92 -0.35
C LEU A 76 2.07 28.37 0.79
N GLU A 77 1.96 28.95 1.99
CA GLU A 77 2.67 28.51 3.20
C GLU A 77 2.41 27.03 3.52
N ASN A 78 1.14 26.59 3.51
CA ASN A 78 0.75 25.21 3.79
C ASN A 78 1.25 24.25 2.71
N ARG A 79 1.24 24.71 1.45
CA ARG A 79 1.73 23.94 0.31
C ARG A 79 3.24 23.72 0.37
N ILE A 80 4.02 24.75 0.71
CA ILE A 80 5.47 24.65 0.94
C ILE A 80 5.74 23.68 2.11
N LEU A 81 4.98 23.81 3.20
CA LEU A 81 5.11 22.94 4.37
C LEU A 81 4.88 21.46 4.02
N LEU A 82 3.82 21.14 3.25
CA LEU A 82 3.56 19.78 2.75
C LEU A 82 4.69 19.28 1.83
N GLN A 83 5.16 20.14 0.92
CA GLN A 83 6.23 19.80 -0.03
C GLN A 83 7.56 19.49 0.66
N ASN A 84 7.85 20.12 1.79
CA ASN A 84 9.07 19.85 2.55
C ASN A 84 8.97 18.59 3.42
N ASN A 85 7.75 18.11 3.71
CA ASN A 85 7.51 17.07 4.71
C ASN A 85 6.97 15.73 4.17
N PHE A 86 6.59 15.62 2.89
CA PHE A 86 5.98 14.39 2.36
C PHE A 86 6.83 13.12 2.57
N LEU A 87 8.17 13.20 2.47
CA LEU A 87 9.06 12.07 2.77
C LEU A 87 9.03 11.68 4.25
N ARG A 88 8.91 12.67 5.14
CA ARG A 88 8.82 12.44 6.59
C ARG A 88 7.52 11.71 6.93
N MET A 89 6.41 12.05 6.26
CA MET A 89 5.15 11.30 6.38
C MET A 89 5.30 9.85 5.92
N GLY A 90 5.94 9.63 4.76
CA GLY A 90 6.24 8.28 4.27
C GLY A 90 7.13 7.47 5.22
N LYS A 91 8.15 8.11 5.83
CA LYS A 91 8.98 7.49 6.88
C LYS A 91 8.16 7.12 8.11
N GLY A 92 7.24 7.99 8.55
CA GLY A 92 6.34 7.70 9.67
C GLY A 92 5.49 6.45 9.43
N ILE A 93 4.97 6.27 8.21
CA ILE A 93 4.25 5.05 7.82
C ILE A 93 5.17 3.82 7.90
N VAL A 94 6.40 3.90 7.39
CA VAL A 94 7.35 2.78 7.46
C VAL A 94 7.65 2.39 8.91
N SER A 95 7.85 3.39 9.79
CA SER A 95 8.04 3.16 11.21
C SER A 95 6.83 2.49 11.87
N ALA A 96 5.60 2.92 11.54
CA ALA A 96 4.38 2.29 12.02
C ALA A 96 4.27 0.83 11.57
N ILE A 97 4.55 0.52 10.29
CA ILE A 97 4.57 -0.85 9.77
C ILE A 97 5.57 -1.71 10.56
N GLN A 98 6.78 -1.20 10.82
CA GLN A 98 7.80 -1.91 11.57
C GLN A 98 7.38 -2.14 13.03
N PHE A 99 6.77 -1.14 13.67
CA PHE A 99 6.26 -1.22 15.03
C PHE A 99 5.17 -2.30 15.15
N ARG A 100 4.11 -2.21 14.33
CA ARG A 100 2.98 -3.16 14.36
C ARG A 100 3.41 -4.59 14.04
N ARG A 101 4.34 -4.77 13.10
CA ARG A 101 4.93 -6.08 12.79
C ARG A 101 5.63 -6.72 13.99
N LYS A 102 6.30 -5.93 14.83
CA LYS A 102 6.99 -6.44 16.04
C LYS A 102 5.99 -6.78 17.15
N ASN A 103 4.96 -5.96 17.33
CA ASN A 103 3.99 -6.09 18.42
C ASN A 103 2.82 -7.04 18.13
N LYS A 104 2.72 -7.58 16.90
CA LYS A 104 1.62 -8.47 16.45
C LYS A 104 0.23 -7.84 16.58
N ASP A 105 0.14 -6.53 16.39
CA ASP A 105 -1.10 -5.77 16.47
C ASP A 105 -2.01 -6.05 15.26
N ASN A 106 -3.29 -5.69 15.38
CA ASN A 106 -4.28 -5.88 14.33
C ASN A 106 -4.13 -4.88 13.16
N ASP A 107 -4.76 -5.20 12.03
CA ASP A 107 -4.71 -4.35 10.82
C ASP A 107 -5.37 -2.98 11.00
N ASN A 108 -6.36 -2.86 11.90
CA ASN A 108 -7.04 -1.59 12.17
C ASN A 108 -6.10 -0.59 12.83
N ASP A 109 -5.21 -1.06 13.70
CA ASP A 109 -4.22 -0.22 14.36
C ASP A 109 -3.21 0.33 13.37
N LEU A 110 -2.74 -0.50 12.43
CA LEU A 110 -1.87 -0.03 11.35
C LEU A 110 -2.59 0.96 10.43
N ARG A 111 -3.86 0.72 10.10
CA ARG A 111 -4.68 1.66 9.32
C ARG A 111 -4.78 3.01 10.02
N ASN A 112 -5.03 3.02 11.32
CA ASN A 112 -5.11 4.24 12.11
C ASN A 112 -3.76 4.99 12.14
N ASP A 113 -2.65 4.29 12.29
CA ASP A 113 -1.33 4.92 12.24
C ASP A 113 -1.01 5.53 10.87
N ILE A 114 -1.41 4.86 9.78
CA ILE A 114 -1.26 5.38 8.41
C ILE A 114 -2.06 6.68 8.24
N LEU A 115 -3.32 6.70 8.69
CA LEU A 115 -4.16 7.91 8.64
C LEU A 115 -3.59 9.03 9.52
N ASN A 116 -3.01 8.66 10.67
CA ASN A 116 -2.38 9.59 11.59
C ASN A 116 -1.00 10.12 11.16
N SER A 117 -0.41 9.54 10.10
CA SER A 117 0.94 9.89 9.64
C SER A 117 1.12 11.38 9.30
N VAL A 118 0.08 12.02 8.77
CA VAL A 118 0.10 13.46 8.42
C VAL A 118 0.06 14.31 9.69
N TYR A 119 -0.83 13.99 10.63
CA TYR A 119 -0.95 14.72 11.90
C TYR A 119 0.31 14.60 12.76
N HIS A 120 0.95 13.43 12.76
CA HIS A 120 2.17 13.19 13.51
C HIS A 120 3.33 14.08 13.07
N VAL A 121 3.47 14.32 11.78
CA VAL A 121 4.51 15.19 11.23
C VAL A 121 4.31 16.65 11.65
N PHE A 122 3.07 17.08 11.88
CA PHE A 122 2.73 18.44 12.29
C PHE A 122 2.51 18.60 13.80
N GLY A 123 2.78 17.57 14.60
CA GLY A 123 2.58 17.63 16.05
C GLY A 123 1.11 17.70 16.48
N LEU A 124 0.18 17.38 15.57
CA LEU A 124 -1.27 17.39 15.79
C LEU A 124 -1.81 16.00 16.08
N SER A 125 -0.95 15.04 16.43
CA SER A 125 -1.39 13.68 16.74
C SER A 125 -2.43 13.71 17.84
N GLN A 126 -3.67 13.35 17.49
CA GLN A 126 -4.66 13.05 18.50
C GLN A 126 -4.25 11.72 19.15
N VAL A 127 -3.75 11.81 20.38
CA VAL A 127 -3.69 10.67 21.29
C VAL A 127 -5.10 10.09 21.32
N ARG A 128 -5.23 8.78 21.10
CA ARG A 128 -6.54 8.10 21.14
C ARG A 128 -7.26 8.49 22.42
N LEU A 129 -8.23 9.40 22.33
CA LEU A 129 -9.27 9.52 23.34
C LEU A 129 -10.15 8.31 23.11
N ASN A 130 -9.82 7.22 23.81
CA ASN A 130 -10.70 6.09 23.94
C ASN A 130 -11.97 6.59 24.65
N ASN A 131 -13.07 6.68 23.91
CA ASN A 131 -14.42 6.55 24.44
C ASN A 131 -14.97 5.20 23.98
#